data_AF-A0A6G1CVH3-F1
#
_entry.id   AF-A0A6G1CVH3-F1
#
_cell.length_a   1.000
_cell.length_b   1.000
_cell.length_c   1.000
_cell.angle_alpha   90.00
_cell.angle_beta   90.00
_cell.angle_gamma   90.00
#
_symmetry.space_group_name_H-M   'P 1'
#
loop_
_entity.id
_entity.type
_entity.pdbx_description
1 polymer ?
#
loop_
_entity_poly.entity_id
_entity_poly.type
_entity_poly.pdbx_seq_one_letter_code
_entity_poly.pdbx_strand_id
1 'polypeptide(L)'
;MAAATSQRAIVYTQSHRWSNNNSRFEKRTGNVNLVSVGDNYTSGRKFGLVCASSLQGSSVMEPIQLPSNGNSGHIPKKSNESSLILIRHGESLWNEKNLFTGCVDVPLTPKGVEEAIEAGKRICNIPIDVIYTSSLIRAQMTAMLAIMQYRRKKVPIIVHNENEQAHMWSQIYSEETKKQSIPVITAWQLNERMYGELQGLNKQETADRFGKEQVHEWRRSYDIPPPNGESLEMCAERAVAYFKDQVVPQLTAGKHVMIAAHGNSLRSIIMHLDKLTSQEVISLELSTLNRHSYALHFQGREVY
;
A
#
# COMPACT_ATOMS: atom_id res chain seq x y z
N MET A 1 8.85 39.62 -58.67
CA MET A 1 7.63 39.00 -59.23
C MET A 1 7.40 37.67 -58.52
N ALA A 2 6.15 37.26 -58.35
CA ALA A 2 5.79 36.11 -57.52
C ALA A 2 4.93 35.10 -58.29
N ALA A 3 5.12 33.82 -57.98
CA ALA A 3 4.13 32.75 -58.13
C ALA A 3 4.61 31.58 -57.25
N ALA A 4 3.79 30.73 -56.63
CA ALA A 4 2.50 30.83 -55.95
C ALA A 4 1.94 29.40 -55.91
N THR A 5 1.98 28.79 -54.74
CA THR A 5 1.17 27.61 -54.41
C THR A 5 0.72 27.73 -52.95
N SER A 6 -0.21 26.87 -52.52
CA SER A 6 -1.32 27.34 -51.68
C SER A 6 -1.88 26.27 -50.74
N GLN A 7 -2.99 26.62 -50.08
CA GLN A 7 -3.88 25.74 -49.30
C GLN A 7 -3.24 25.20 -48.00
N ARG A 8 -3.39 25.84 -46.83
CA ARG A 8 -4.58 26.34 -46.08
C ARG A 8 -5.64 25.26 -45.79
N ALA A 9 -5.64 24.80 -44.53
CA ALA A 9 -6.79 24.16 -43.89
C ALA A 9 -7.78 25.21 -43.35
N ILE A 10 -9.06 24.83 -43.24
CA ILE A 10 -10.18 25.71 -42.90
C ILE A 10 -10.53 25.61 -41.42
N VAL A 11 -10.81 26.76 -40.80
CA VAL A 11 -11.42 26.87 -39.46
C VAL A 11 -12.94 26.78 -39.59
N TYR A 12 -13.60 26.11 -38.65
CA TYR A 12 -15.02 26.35 -38.38
C TYR A 12 -15.25 26.59 -36.88
N THR A 13 -15.99 27.64 -36.58
CA THR A 13 -16.49 27.97 -35.24
C THR A 13 -18.01 27.83 -35.26
N GLN A 14 -18.59 27.37 -34.15
CA GLN A 14 -19.63 28.12 -33.42
C GLN A 14 -20.17 27.33 -32.21
N SER A 15 -20.57 28.10 -31.21
CA SER A 15 -21.28 27.68 -30.00
C SER A 15 -22.79 27.66 -30.21
N HIS A 16 -23.52 26.76 -29.52
CA HIS A 16 -24.80 27.14 -28.89
C HIS A 16 -25.25 26.17 -27.76
N ARG A 17 -26.41 26.44 -27.16
CA ARG A 17 -26.71 26.27 -25.73
C ARG A 17 -27.93 25.35 -25.49
N TRP A 18 -27.91 24.58 -24.39
CA TRP A 18 -29.04 23.97 -23.65
C TRP A 18 -30.15 23.19 -24.40
N SER A 19 -30.45 21.97 -23.92
CA SER A 19 -31.68 21.71 -23.10
C SER A 19 -31.73 20.30 -22.50
N ASN A 20 -32.60 20.14 -21.49
CA ASN A 20 -32.85 18.95 -20.67
C ASN A 20 -33.63 17.84 -21.42
N ASN A 21 -33.39 16.54 -21.13
CA ASN A 21 -34.46 15.66 -20.59
C ASN A 21 -34.03 14.23 -20.21
N ASN A 22 -34.74 13.71 -19.21
CA ASN A 22 -34.75 12.35 -18.65
C ASN A 22 -34.70 11.17 -19.65
N SER A 23 -34.04 10.08 -19.24
CA SER A 23 -34.56 8.71 -19.40
C SER A 23 -34.14 7.83 -18.21
N ARG A 24 -34.81 6.67 -18.03
CA ARG A 24 -34.99 6.00 -16.73
C ARG A 24 -34.60 4.51 -16.80
N PHE A 25 -33.86 4.05 -15.80
CA PHE A 25 -33.65 2.66 -15.33
C PHE A 25 -33.97 1.47 -16.27
N GLU A 26 -32.96 0.61 -16.49
CA GLU A 26 -33.14 -0.85 -16.38
C GLU A 26 -32.14 -1.42 -15.35
N LYS A 27 -32.65 -2.16 -14.36
CA LYS A 27 -31.86 -2.94 -13.40
C LYS A 27 -31.92 -4.41 -13.79
N ARG A 28 -30.82 -5.00 -14.25
CA ARG A 28 -30.69 -6.47 -14.28
C ARG A 28 -30.26 -6.99 -12.92
N THR A 29 -31.18 -7.67 -12.24
CA THR A 29 -30.92 -8.40 -11.00
C THR A 29 -30.22 -9.73 -11.29
N GLY A 30 -28.95 -9.85 -10.92
CA GLY A 30 -28.26 -11.14 -10.87
C GLY A 30 -28.50 -11.81 -9.52
N ASN A 31 -29.14 -12.98 -9.50
CA ASN A 31 -29.24 -13.80 -8.30
C ASN A 31 -27.87 -14.36 -7.91
N VAL A 32 -27.51 -14.28 -6.63
CA VAL A 32 -26.37 -15.00 -6.07
C VAL A 32 -26.92 -16.18 -5.25
N ASN A 33 -26.65 -17.39 -5.70
CA ASN A 33 -26.98 -18.60 -4.94
C ASN A 33 -26.03 -18.72 -3.74
N LEU A 34 -26.58 -18.72 -2.53
CA LEU A 34 -25.83 -19.05 -1.32
C LEU A 34 -25.75 -20.58 -1.18
N VAL A 35 -24.67 -21.19 -1.68
CA VAL A 35 -24.40 -22.60 -1.45
C VAL A 35 -23.76 -22.76 -0.06
N SER A 36 -24.55 -23.24 0.90
CA SER A 36 -24.04 -23.71 2.18
C SER A 36 -23.50 -25.13 2.02
N VAL A 37 -22.25 -25.37 2.42
CA VAL A 37 -21.70 -26.70 2.68
C VAL A 37 -21.32 -26.75 4.15
N GLY A 38 -22.00 -27.60 4.91
CA GLY A 38 -21.85 -27.69 6.36
C GLY A 38 -20.67 -28.56 6.80
N ASP A 39 -20.11 -28.17 7.94
CA ASP A 39 -19.45 -28.98 8.97
C ASP A 39 -18.47 -30.10 8.57
N ASN A 40 -17.20 -29.96 9.01
CA ASN A 40 -16.81 -30.56 10.30
C ASN A 40 -15.43 -30.08 10.82
N TYR A 41 -15.15 -30.38 12.09
CA TYR A 41 -14.07 -29.86 12.93
C TYR A 41 -12.64 -30.12 12.44
N THR A 42 -11.75 -29.13 12.59
CA THR A 42 -10.62 -29.16 13.56
C THR A 42 -9.90 -27.80 13.66
N SER A 43 -9.13 -27.61 14.74
CA SER A 43 -8.64 -26.30 15.20
C SER A 43 -7.61 -25.63 14.26
N GLY A 44 -8.04 -24.60 13.53
CA GLY A 44 -7.16 -23.63 12.85
C GLY A 44 -7.82 -22.26 12.72
N ARG A 45 -7.39 -21.27 13.51
CA ARG A 45 -7.94 -19.90 13.44
C ARG A 45 -7.29 -19.13 12.28
N LYS A 46 -8.07 -18.79 11.27
CA LYS A 46 -7.66 -17.92 10.16
C LYS A 46 -7.53 -16.46 10.61
N PHE A 47 -6.57 -15.72 10.05
CA PHE A 47 -6.56 -14.26 10.12
C PHE A 47 -7.79 -13.68 9.42
N GLY A 48 -8.46 -12.72 10.06
CA GLY A 48 -9.62 -12.03 9.50
C GLY A 48 -9.19 -10.98 8.49
N LEU A 49 -9.11 -11.36 7.20
CA LEU A 49 -8.88 -10.41 6.11
C LEU A 49 -10.10 -9.49 5.91
N VAL A 50 -10.08 -8.30 6.51
CA VAL A 50 -11.11 -7.29 6.30
C VAL A 50 -10.78 -6.47 5.05
N CYS A 51 -11.25 -6.94 3.89
CA CYS A 51 -11.35 -6.08 2.71
C CYS A 51 -12.48 -5.06 2.91
N ALA A 52 -12.13 -3.77 3.06
CA ALA A 52 -13.10 -2.69 3.12
C ALA A 52 -13.77 -2.47 1.75
N SER A 53 -14.86 -3.20 1.49
CA SER A 53 -15.80 -2.89 0.41
C SER A 53 -16.89 -1.94 0.92
N SER A 54 -17.13 -0.86 0.20
CA SER A 54 -18.12 0.14 0.58
C SER A 54 -19.56 -0.37 0.38
N LEU A 55 -20.25 -0.70 1.47
CA LEU A 55 -21.70 -0.85 1.47
C LEU A 55 -22.37 0.49 1.78
N GLN A 56 -23.04 1.08 0.80
CA GLN A 56 -24.04 2.11 1.03
C GLN A 56 -25.39 1.43 1.31
N GLY A 57 -25.97 1.72 2.47
CA GLY A 57 -27.27 1.18 2.87
C GLY A 57 -27.85 2.03 4.00
N SER A 58 -28.62 3.05 3.64
CA SER A 58 -29.38 3.85 4.61
C SER A 58 -30.55 3.02 5.13
N SER A 59 -30.67 2.88 6.46
CA SER A 59 -31.93 2.50 7.11
C SER A 59 -32.07 3.22 8.45
N VAL A 60 -33.22 3.86 8.59
CA VAL A 60 -33.69 4.72 9.67
C VAL A 60 -33.59 4.04 11.05
N MET A 61 -33.27 4.83 12.09
CA MET A 61 -33.32 4.43 13.50
C MET A 61 -34.77 4.48 14.04
N GLU A 62 -35.17 3.49 14.84
CA GLU A 62 -36.27 3.63 15.81
C GLU A 62 -35.72 3.67 17.24
N PRO A 63 -36.32 4.45 18.15
CA PRO A 63 -35.78 4.67 19.49
C PRO A 63 -36.20 3.56 20.47
N ILE A 64 -35.23 2.77 20.95
CA ILE A 64 -35.42 1.83 22.06
C ILE A 64 -35.27 2.55 23.40
N GLN A 65 -36.22 2.31 24.31
CA GLN A 65 -36.28 2.94 25.63
C GLN A 65 -35.15 2.47 26.57
N LEU A 66 -34.68 3.38 27.44
CA LEU A 66 -33.73 3.08 28.52
C LEU A 66 -34.42 2.42 29.73
N PRO A 67 -33.85 1.34 30.29
CA PRO A 67 -33.93 1.03 31.72
C PRO A 67 -32.86 1.80 32.51
N SER A 68 -33.18 2.12 33.76
CA SER A 68 -32.36 2.95 34.66
C SER A 68 -31.39 2.15 35.53
N ASN A 69 -30.32 2.83 35.97
CA ASN A 69 -29.44 2.53 37.10
C ASN A 69 -28.68 1.19 37.14
N GLY A 70 -27.35 1.30 37.13
CA GLY A 70 -26.41 0.21 37.41
C GLY A 70 -25.00 0.75 37.61
N ASN A 71 -24.76 1.41 38.75
CA ASN A 71 -23.47 2.05 39.05
C ASN A 71 -22.37 0.98 39.25
N SER A 72 -21.58 0.72 38.21
CA SER A 72 -20.35 -0.07 38.31
C SER A 72 -19.23 0.69 37.60
N GLY A 73 -18.14 0.94 38.32
CA GLY A 73 -16.96 1.66 37.84
C GLY A 73 -16.13 0.81 36.87
N HIS A 74 -16.71 0.42 35.74
CA HIS A 74 -15.99 -0.25 34.68
C HIS A 74 -15.14 0.78 33.93
N ILE A 75 -13.89 0.98 34.39
CA ILE A 75 -12.85 1.59 33.55
C ILE A 75 -12.82 0.77 32.25
N PRO A 76 -13.06 1.37 31.08
CA PRO A 76 -12.97 0.62 29.84
C PRO A 76 -11.54 0.13 29.70
N LYS A 77 -11.32 -1.19 29.69
CA LYS A 77 -10.03 -1.74 29.27
C LYS A 77 -9.79 -1.23 27.86
N LYS A 78 -8.83 -0.32 27.71
CA LYS A 78 -8.42 0.23 26.42
C LYS A 78 -8.13 -0.97 25.50
N SER A 79 -8.85 -1.09 24.40
CA SER A 79 -8.67 -2.21 23.48
C SER A 79 -7.24 -2.16 22.93
N ASN A 80 -6.45 -3.23 23.17
CA ASN A 80 -5.10 -3.40 22.63
C ASN A 80 -5.14 -3.73 21.11
N GLU A 81 -6.04 -3.10 20.36
CA GLU A 81 -6.17 -3.30 18.93
C GLU A 81 -5.28 -2.29 18.20
N SER A 82 -4.16 -2.77 17.67
CA SER A 82 -3.36 -2.05 16.70
C SER A 82 -3.77 -2.44 15.28
N SER A 83 -3.37 -1.61 14.32
CA SER A 83 -3.63 -1.84 12.89
C SER A 83 -2.31 -1.78 12.14
N LEU A 84 -2.08 -2.74 11.25
CA LEU A 84 -0.98 -2.71 10.29
C LEU A 84 -1.55 -2.41 8.91
N ILE A 85 -1.13 -1.29 8.32
CA ILE A 85 -1.49 -0.87 6.97
C ILE A 85 -0.28 -1.07 6.07
N LEU A 86 -0.39 -1.92 5.05
CA LEU A 86 0.65 -2.12 4.03
C LEU A 86 0.23 -1.45 2.73
N ILE A 87 1.06 -0.56 2.18
CA ILE A 87 0.83 0.15 0.92
C ILE A 87 1.97 -0.15 -0.05
N ARG A 88 1.64 -0.70 -1.22
CA ARG A 88 2.60 -0.78 -2.34
C ARG A 88 2.64 0.58 -3.04
N HIS A 89 3.84 1.06 -3.39
CA HIS A 89 3.98 2.28 -4.19
C HIS A 89 3.23 2.19 -5.53
N GLY A 90 2.73 3.34 -6.00
CA GLY A 90 2.13 3.48 -7.32
C GLY A 90 3.13 3.29 -8.47
N GLU A 91 2.65 3.34 -9.70
CA GLU A 91 3.47 3.21 -10.91
C GLU A 91 4.65 4.20 -10.95
N SER A 92 5.85 3.70 -11.26
CA SER A 92 7.05 4.54 -11.48
C SER A 92 7.35 4.78 -12.96
N LEU A 93 8.14 5.81 -13.27
CA LEU A 93 8.59 6.11 -14.65
C LEU A 93 9.27 4.92 -15.36
N TRP A 94 9.86 3.98 -14.60
CA TRP A 94 10.44 2.76 -15.16
C TRP A 94 9.46 1.59 -15.20
N ASN A 95 8.38 1.61 -14.42
CA ASN A 95 7.29 0.65 -14.59
C ASN A 95 6.51 0.92 -15.88
N GLU A 96 6.20 2.18 -16.16
CA GLU A 96 5.60 2.66 -17.41
C GLU A 96 6.45 2.26 -18.63
N LYS A 97 7.76 2.48 -18.58
CA LYS A 97 8.72 2.09 -19.64
C LYS A 97 9.05 0.59 -19.69
N ASN A 98 8.35 -0.24 -18.91
CA ASN A 98 8.58 -1.67 -18.78
C ASN A 98 10.05 -2.09 -18.46
N LEU A 99 10.78 -1.27 -17.71
CA LEU A 99 12.16 -1.58 -17.29
C LEU A 99 12.18 -2.36 -15.96
N PHE A 100 13.28 -3.06 -15.68
CA PHE A 100 13.59 -3.55 -14.33
C PHE A 100 14.11 -2.40 -13.46
N THR A 101 13.51 -2.18 -12.29
CA THR A 101 13.86 -1.04 -11.41
C THR A 101 14.81 -1.43 -10.29
N GLY A 102 14.45 -2.43 -9.48
CA GLY A 102 15.20 -2.81 -8.28
C GLY A 102 15.48 -1.63 -7.36
N CYS A 103 16.73 -1.46 -6.94
CA CYS A 103 17.15 -0.40 -6.03
C CYS A 103 17.43 0.95 -6.74
N VAL A 104 17.30 1.04 -8.07
CA VAL A 104 17.44 2.33 -8.77
C VAL A 104 16.33 3.27 -8.33
N ASP A 105 16.69 4.49 -7.95
CA ASP A 105 15.75 5.43 -7.33
C ASP A 105 15.05 6.32 -8.36
N VAL A 106 13.86 5.90 -8.76
CA VAL A 106 13.01 6.56 -9.76
C VAL A 106 11.70 7.03 -9.14
N PRO A 107 11.16 8.20 -9.55
CA PRO A 107 9.91 8.73 -9.03
C PRO A 107 8.66 8.06 -9.64
N LEU A 108 7.51 8.38 -9.05
CA LEU A 108 6.19 8.00 -9.56
C LEU A 108 5.86 8.67 -10.91
N THR A 109 5.02 8.02 -11.71
CA THR A 109 4.31 8.69 -12.82
C THR A 109 3.18 9.57 -12.26
N PRO A 110 2.57 10.47 -13.07
CA PRO A 110 1.34 11.17 -12.66
C PRO A 110 0.23 10.21 -12.23
N LYS A 111 0.08 9.08 -12.93
CA LYS A 111 -0.82 7.98 -12.54
C LYS A 111 -0.42 7.34 -11.21
N GLY A 112 0.87 7.10 -10.95
CA GLY A 112 1.35 6.61 -9.66
C GLY A 112 1.07 7.58 -8.49
N VAL A 113 1.06 8.89 -8.75
CA VAL A 113 0.63 9.92 -7.79
C VAL A 113 -0.88 9.82 -7.50
N GLU A 114 -1.71 9.64 -8.52
CA GLU A 114 -3.16 9.40 -8.36
C GLU A 114 -3.45 8.11 -7.59
N GLU A 115 -2.73 7.02 -7.88
CA GLU A 115 -2.82 5.74 -7.17
C GLU A 115 -2.50 5.89 -5.67
N ALA A 116 -1.46 6.66 -5.32
CA ALA A 116 -1.07 6.95 -3.94
C ALA A 116 -2.13 7.80 -3.21
N ILE A 117 -2.66 8.83 -3.87
CA ILE A 117 -3.76 9.66 -3.34
C ILE A 117 -5.00 8.78 -3.09
N GLU A 118 -5.37 7.92 -4.03
CA GLU A 118 -6.54 7.04 -3.88
C GLU A 118 -6.32 5.95 -2.82
N ALA A 119 -5.10 5.45 -2.62
CA ALA A 119 -4.76 4.63 -1.46
C ALA A 119 -4.97 5.39 -0.14
N GLY A 120 -4.53 6.65 -0.06
CA GLY A 120 -4.77 7.54 1.07
C GLY A 120 -6.25 7.73 1.42
N LYS A 121 -7.10 7.97 0.41
CA LYS A 121 -8.55 8.10 0.62
C LYS A 121 -9.17 6.86 1.26
N ARG A 122 -8.76 5.65 0.85
CA ARG A 122 -9.27 4.39 1.42
C ARG A 122 -8.94 4.22 2.91
N ILE A 123 -7.77 4.71 3.34
CA ILE A 123 -7.31 4.59 4.73
C ILE A 123 -7.57 5.85 5.58
N CYS A 124 -8.21 6.89 5.04
CA CYS A 124 -8.28 8.23 5.66
C CYS A 124 -8.93 8.31 7.06
N ASN A 125 -9.61 7.25 7.50
CA ASN A 125 -10.24 7.13 8.82
C ASN A 125 -9.49 6.19 9.79
N ILE A 126 -8.56 5.36 9.30
CA ILE A 126 -7.83 4.36 10.11
C ILE A 126 -6.76 5.10 10.92
N PRO A 127 -6.69 4.92 12.25
CA PRO A 127 -5.61 5.49 13.06
C PRO A 127 -4.21 5.15 12.51
N ILE A 128 -3.28 6.10 12.59
CA ILE A 128 -1.85 5.96 12.25
C ILE A 128 -1.05 6.79 13.25
N ASP A 129 -0.04 6.16 13.86
CA ASP A 129 0.85 6.76 14.87
C ASP A 129 2.33 6.73 14.46
N VAL A 130 2.71 5.85 13.53
CA VAL A 130 4.06 5.80 12.94
C VAL A 130 3.97 5.25 11.52
N ILE A 131 4.82 5.77 10.65
CA ILE A 131 4.94 5.36 9.25
C ILE A 131 6.36 4.83 9.03
N TYR A 132 6.48 3.68 8.39
CA TYR A 132 7.73 3.17 7.84
C TYR A 132 7.67 3.25 6.32
N THR A 133 8.79 3.54 5.69
CA THR A 133 8.92 3.55 4.23
C THR A 133 10.26 2.96 3.83
N SER A 134 10.35 2.46 2.60
CA SER A 134 11.66 2.20 2.01
C SER A 134 12.45 3.51 1.84
N SER A 135 13.77 3.38 1.65
CA SER A 135 14.62 4.53 1.32
C SER A 135 14.39 5.08 -0.09
N LEU A 136 13.59 4.44 -0.94
CA LEU A 136 13.40 4.82 -2.35
C LEU A 136 12.26 5.83 -2.53
N ILE A 137 12.50 6.90 -3.29
CA ILE A 137 11.64 8.07 -3.44
C ILE A 137 10.19 7.73 -3.81
N ARG A 138 9.97 6.74 -4.68
CA ARG A 138 8.61 6.29 -5.05
C ARG A 138 7.77 5.78 -3.87
N ALA A 139 8.39 5.12 -2.90
CA ALA A 139 7.70 4.69 -1.68
C ALA A 139 7.48 5.87 -0.72
N GLN A 140 8.49 6.73 -0.56
CA GLN A 140 8.38 7.95 0.26
C GLN A 140 7.27 8.88 -0.28
N MET A 141 7.25 9.16 -1.59
CA MET A 141 6.19 9.89 -2.28
C MET A 141 4.82 9.26 -2.01
N THR A 142 4.71 7.93 -2.14
CA THR A 142 3.45 7.23 -1.87
C THR A 142 2.99 7.42 -0.43
N ALA A 143 3.90 7.28 0.55
CA ALA A 143 3.59 7.47 1.96
C ALA A 143 3.06 8.88 2.26
N MET A 144 3.76 9.91 1.76
CA MET A 144 3.42 11.31 1.98
C MET A 144 2.10 11.70 1.29
N LEU A 145 1.89 11.28 0.04
CA LEU A 145 0.65 11.54 -0.70
C LEU A 145 -0.57 10.84 -0.07
N ALA A 146 -0.38 9.62 0.42
CA ALA A 146 -1.45 8.85 1.08
C ALA A 146 -1.86 9.48 2.42
N ILE A 147 -0.90 9.81 3.28
CA ILE A 147 -1.18 10.41 4.60
C ILE A 147 -1.69 11.86 4.48
N MET A 148 -1.40 12.59 3.39
CA MET A 148 -2.03 13.90 3.14
C MET A 148 -3.56 13.82 2.98
N GLN A 149 -4.13 12.64 2.69
CA GLN A 149 -5.59 12.43 2.65
C GLN A 149 -6.20 12.16 4.03
N TYR A 150 -5.38 12.12 5.09
CA TYR A 150 -5.77 11.65 6.40
C TYR A 150 -6.60 12.69 7.19
N ARG A 151 -7.80 12.29 7.62
CA ARG A 151 -8.77 13.25 8.20
C ARG A 151 -8.37 13.82 9.55
N ARG A 152 -7.44 13.19 10.28
CA ARG A 152 -7.03 13.64 11.62
C ARG A 152 -6.01 14.79 11.61
N LYS A 153 -5.63 15.30 10.43
CA LYS A 153 -4.75 16.47 10.22
C LYS A 153 -3.38 16.43 10.93
N LYS A 154 -2.93 15.25 11.38
CA LYS A 154 -1.55 15.10 11.86
C LYS A 154 -0.57 15.27 10.69
N VAL A 155 0.58 15.88 10.94
CA VAL A 155 1.60 16.17 9.92
C VAL A 155 2.61 15.02 9.84
N PRO A 156 2.84 14.40 8.68
CA PRO A 156 3.93 13.43 8.51
C PRO A 156 5.28 14.15 8.51
N ILE A 157 6.27 13.63 9.23
CA ILE A 157 7.62 14.20 9.31
C ILE A 157 8.65 13.10 9.13
N ILE A 158 9.51 13.22 8.12
CA ILE A 158 10.63 12.32 7.92
C ILE A 158 11.63 12.50 9.07
N VAL A 159 11.96 11.39 9.72
CA VAL A 159 12.92 11.37 10.83
C VAL A 159 14.32 11.16 10.27
N HIS A 160 15.16 12.18 10.41
CA HIS A 160 16.57 12.12 10.04
C HIS A 160 17.39 11.55 11.21
N ASN A 161 18.06 10.42 10.97
CA ASN A 161 18.83 9.66 11.95
C ASN A 161 20.19 9.20 11.38
N GLU A 162 20.58 9.69 10.21
CA GLU A 162 21.83 9.38 9.53
C GLU A 162 23.08 9.82 10.30
N ASN A 163 22.95 10.81 11.18
CA ASN A 163 23.95 11.23 12.16
C ASN A 163 23.29 12.10 13.26
N GLU A 164 24.02 12.32 14.35
CA GLU A 164 23.56 13.10 15.51
C GLU A 164 23.15 14.54 15.15
N GLN A 165 23.88 15.19 14.24
CA GLN A 165 23.60 16.56 13.81
C GLN A 165 22.28 16.67 13.04
N ALA A 166 21.99 15.74 12.13
CA ALA A 166 20.73 15.69 11.39
C ALA A 166 19.53 15.40 12.31
N HIS A 167 19.72 14.53 13.31
CA HIS A 167 18.73 14.26 14.35
C HIS A 167 18.43 15.51 15.19
N MET A 168 19.47 16.15 15.72
CA MET A 168 19.36 17.38 16.52
C MET A 168 18.71 18.53 15.74
N TRP A 169 19.06 18.72 14.47
CA TRP A 169 18.48 19.76 13.61
C TRP A 169 17.01 19.50 13.25
N SER A 170 16.57 18.23 13.28
CA SER A 170 15.17 17.84 13.06
C SER A 170 14.31 17.87 14.33
N GLN A 171 14.87 18.28 15.46
CA GLN A 171 14.17 18.27 16.75
C GLN A 171 13.01 19.27 16.79
N ILE A 172 11.81 18.76 17.05
CA ILE A 172 10.64 19.56 17.40
C ILE A 172 10.72 19.89 18.89
N TYR A 173 10.56 21.17 19.27
CA TYR A 173 10.62 21.61 20.67
C TYR A 173 9.24 21.75 21.33
N SER A 174 8.19 22.00 20.54
CA SER A 174 6.82 22.10 21.03
C SER A 174 6.20 20.72 21.25
N GLU A 175 5.88 20.39 22.51
CA GLU A 175 5.19 19.13 22.88
C GLU A 175 3.81 18.99 22.22
N GLU A 176 3.11 20.09 21.95
CA GLU A 176 1.84 20.03 21.21
C GLU A 176 2.07 19.69 19.73
N THR A 177 3.07 20.31 19.10
CA THR A 177 3.44 20.00 17.71
C THR A 177 3.93 18.56 17.57
N LYS A 178 4.66 18.02 18.56
CA LYS A 178 5.02 16.58 18.60
C LYS A 178 3.79 15.68 18.58
N LYS A 179 2.76 15.95 19.40
CA LYS A 179 1.50 15.16 19.42
C LYS A 179 0.73 15.23 18.11
N GLN A 180 0.84 16.35 17.40
CA GLN A 180 0.25 16.56 16.08
C GLN A 180 1.11 16.00 14.93
N SER A 181 2.26 15.40 15.22
CA SER A 181 3.16 14.81 14.21
C SER A 181 2.95 13.29 14.08
N ILE A 182 3.30 12.75 12.91
CA ILE A 182 3.49 11.30 12.68
C ILE A 182 4.92 11.11 12.16
N PRO A 183 5.81 10.40 12.89
CA PRO A 183 7.14 10.08 12.40
C PRO A 183 7.08 9.15 11.19
N VAL A 184 7.84 9.50 10.15
CA VAL A 184 8.08 8.71 8.94
C VAL A 184 9.53 8.23 8.98
N ILE A 185 9.73 6.93 9.15
CA ILE A 185 11.04 6.29 9.29
C ILE A 185 11.41 5.65 7.94
N THR A 186 12.53 6.05 7.36
CA THR A 186 13.08 5.45 6.13
C THR A 186 13.97 4.26 6.45
N ALA A 187 13.91 3.18 5.66
CA ALA A 187 14.70 1.98 5.88
C ALA A 187 15.07 1.29 4.56
N TRP A 188 16.37 1.09 4.32
CA TRP A 188 16.85 0.42 3.11
C TRP A 188 16.44 -1.07 3.10
N GLN A 189 16.26 -1.66 4.27
CA GLN A 189 15.80 -3.04 4.45
C GLN A 189 14.40 -3.27 3.86
N LEU A 190 13.59 -2.21 3.72
CA LEU A 190 12.27 -2.25 3.08
C LEU A 190 12.32 -1.98 1.57
N ASN A 191 13.49 -1.71 0.97
CA ASN A 191 13.66 -1.50 -0.47
C ASN A 191 13.19 -2.71 -1.30
N GLU A 192 12.89 -2.46 -2.57
CA GLU A 192 12.59 -3.51 -3.56
C GLU A 192 13.73 -4.54 -3.64
N ARG A 193 13.43 -5.76 -4.12
CA ARG A 193 14.48 -6.73 -4.46
C ARG A 193 15.43 -6.14 -5.50
N MET A 194 16.72 -6.17 -5.21
CA MET A 194 17.77 -5.64 -6.06
C MET A 194 17.94 -6.56 -7.29
N TYR A 195 17.75 -6.01 -8.49
CA TYR A 195 17.69 -6.81 -9.73
C TYR A 195 19.05 -7.03 -10.41
N GLY A 196 20.15 -6.64 -9.75
CA GLY A 196 21.50 -6.81 -10.25
C GLY A 196 21.72 -6.16 -11.62
N GLU A 197 22.36 -6.90 -12.52
CA GLU A 197 22.66 -6.48 -13.90
C GLU A 197 21.41 -6.26 -14.76
N LEU A 198 20.22 -6.71 -14.32
CA LEU A 198 18.99 -6.47 -15.06
C LEU A 198 18.48 -5.03 -14.91
N GLN A 199 18.93 -4.27 -13.89
CA GLN A 199 18.42 -2.93 -13.61
C GLN A 199 18.62 -1.97 -14.80
N GLY A 200 17.54 -1.36 -15.26
CA GLY A 200 17.52 -0.48 -16.43
C GLY A 200 17.22 -1.18 -17.76
N LEU A 201 17.32 -2.51 -17.83
CA LEU A 201 16.96 -3.27 -19.03
C LEU A 201 15.44 -3.35 -19.21
N ASN A 202 14.97 -3.37 -20.46
CA ASN A 202 13.57 -3.62 -20.79
C ASN A 202 13.22 -5.09 -20.54
N LYS A 203 12.12 -5.38 -19.83
CA LYS A 203 11.73 -6.75 -19.48
C LYS A 203 11.42 -7.62 -20.69
N GLN A 204 10.90 -7.05 -21.77
CA GLN A 204 10.59 -7.80 -23.00
C GLN A 204 11.88 -8.15 -23.75
N GLU A 205 12.71 -7.15 -24.06
CA GLU A 205 14.00 -7.35 -24.74
C GLU A 205 14.94 -8.29 -23.95
N THR A 206 14.91 -8.22 -22.62
CA THR A 206 15.66 -9.17 -21.76
C THR A 206 15.13 -10.60 -21.91
N ALA A 207 13.80 -10.79 -21.95
CA ALA A 207 13.19 -12.10 -22.15
C ALA A 207 13.42 -12.65 -23.57
N ASP A 208 13.55 -11.77 -24.57
CA ASP A 208 13.87 -12.16 -25.94
C ASP A 208 15.37 -12.50 -26.10
N ARG A 209 16.27 -11.86 -25.32
CA ARG A 209 17.72 -12.12 -25.32
C ARG A 209 18.13 -13.34 -24.49
N PHE A 210 17.57 -13.50 -23.29
CA PHE A 210 17.97 -14.54 -22.32
C PHE A 210 16.97 -15.71 -22.21
N GLY A 211 15.83 -15.63 -22.90
CA GLY A 211 14.76 -16.61 -22.83
C GLY A 211 13.71 -16.27 -21.77
N LYS A 212 12.44 -16.51 -22.12
CA LYS A 212 11.29 -16.21 -21.24
C LYS A 212 11.32 -16.99 -19.94
N GLU A 213 11.77 -18.24 -19.97
CA GLU A 213 11.86 -19.13 -18.80
C GLU A 213 12.94 -18.63 -17.83
N GLN A 214 14.15 -18.35 -18.31
CA GLN A 214 15.24 -17.83 -17.48
C GLN A 214 14.88 -16.48 -16.82
N VAL A 215 14.26 -15.58 -17.58
CA VAL A 215 13.78 -14.29 -17.05
C VAL A 215 12.57 -14.46 -16.13
N HIS A 216 11.75 -15.50 -16.30
CA HIS A 216 10.70 -15.83 -15.36
C HIS A 216 11.30 -16.33 -14.04
N GLU A 217 12.27 -17.25 -14.10
CA GLU A 217 12.99 -17.79 -12.95
C GLU A 217 13.65 -16.68 -12.12
N TRP A 218 14.50 -15.84 -12.71
CA TRP A 218 15.10 -14.68 -12.03
C TRP A 218 14.07 -13.70 -11.45
N ARG A 219 12.84 -13.66 -11.99
CA ARG A 219 11.76 -12.79 -11.52
C ARG A 219 10.87 -13.40 -10.46
N ARG A 220 10.69 -14.72 -10.45
CA ARG A 220 9.66 -15.40 -9.66
C ARG A 220 10.20 -16.48 -8.74
N SER A 221 11.41 -17.00 -8.96
CA SER A 221 12.03 -17.93 -8.02
C SER A 221 12.19 -17.32 -6.63
N TYR A 222 12.17 -18.19 -5.62
CA TYR A 222 12.35 -17.83 -4.22
C TYR A 222 13.84 -17.59 -3.92
N ASP A 223 14.67 -18.55 -4.28
CA ASP A 223 16.08 -18.71 -3.94
C ASP A 223 17.04 -18.29 -5.07
N ILE A 224 16.63 -18.39 -6.34
CA ILE A 224 17.49 -18.06 -7.50
C ILE A 224 17.49 -16.53 -7.76
N PRO A 225 18.63 -15.83 -7.62
CA PRO A 225 18.76 -14.40 -7.94
C PRO A 225 19.00 -14.16 -9.45
N PRO A 226 18.72 -12.94 -9.96
CA PRO A 226 19.33 -12.48 -11.21
C PRO A 226 20.85 -12.26 -11.03
N PRO A 227 21.64 -12.17 -12.12
CA PRO A 227 23.08 -11.95 -12.06
C PRO A 227 23.44 -10.70 -11.23
N ASN A 228 24.31 -10.89 -10.23
CA ASN A 228 24.69 -9.87 -9.24
C ASN A 228 23.50 -9.17 -8.54
N GLY A 229 22.39 -9.89 -8.34
CA GLY A 229 21.19 -9.40 -7.66
C GLY A 229 20.83 -10.14 -6.37
N GLU A 230 19.66 -9.83 -5.82
CA GLU A 230 19.05 -10.53 -4.68
C GLU A 230 18.00 -11.55 -5.16
N SER A 231 17.87 -12.67 -4.44
CA SER A 231 16.71 -13.56 -4.54
C SER A 231 15.51 -13.00 -3.74
N LEU A 232 14.35 -13.65 -3.80
CA LEU A 232 13.23 -13.27 -2.94
C LEU A 232 13.50 -13.63 -1.47
N GLU A 233 14.23 -14.71 -1.22
CA GLU A 233 14.72 -15.13 0.10
C GLU A 233 15.62 -14.06 0.73
N MET A 234 16.69 -13.62 0.06
CA MET A 234 17.57 -12.55 0.56
C MET A 234 16.81 -11.25 0.85
N CYS A 235 15.85 -10.90 -0.01
CA CYS A 235 14.97 -9.76 0.22
C CYS A 235 14.06 -9.98 1.43
N ALA A 236 13.59 -11.21 1.67
CA ALA A 236 12.78 -11.58 2.81
C ALA A 236 13.56 -11.55 4.12
N GLU A 237 14.79 -12.06 4.17
CA GLU A 237 15.64 -12.02 5.37
C GLU A 237 15.75 -10.60 5.92
N ARG A 238 16.18 -9.63 5.09
CA ARG A 238 16.33 -8.22 5.53
C ARG A 238 14.99 -7.55 5.86
N ALA A 239 13.95 -7.78 5.06
CA ALA A 239 12.66 -7.11 5.24
C ALA A 239 11.90 -7.64 6.47
N VAL A 240 11.95 -8.95 6.70
CA VAL A 240 11.30 -9.61 7.85
C VAL A 240 12.08 -9.35 9.13
N ALA A 241 13.42 -9.37 9.12
CA ALA A 241 14.21 -8.99 10.28
C ALA A 241 13.89 -7.55 10.72
N TYR A 242 13.93 -6.58 9.79
CA TYR A 242 13.55 -5.19 10.09
C TYR A 242 12.10 -5.06 10.59
N PHE A 243 11.16 -5.82 10.02
CA PHE A 243 9.77 -5.85 10.48
C PHE A 243 9.64 -6.39 11.91
N LYS A 244 10.30 -7.51 12.25
CA LYS A 244 10.31 -8.08 13.60
C LYS A 244 10.96 -7.14 14.62
N ASP A 245 12.07 -6.50 14.26
CA ASP A 245 12.86 -5.68 15.19
C ASP A 245 12.28 -4.28 15.40
N GLN A 246 11.69 -3.68 14.36
CA GLN A 246 11.27 -2.27 14.39
C GLN A 246 9.75 -2.09 14.40
N VAL A 247 8.98 -2.91 13.68
CA VAL A 247 7.53 -2.73 13.51
C VAL A 247 6.71 -3.50 14.55
N VAL A 248 7.03 -4.77 14.79
CA VAL A 248 6.30 -5.62 15.76
C VAL A 248 6.28 -5.02 17.18
N PRO A 249 7.35 -4.37 17.70
CA PRO A 249 7.28 -3.68 18.99
C PRO A 249 6.29 -2.52 19.02
N GLN A 250 6.12 -1.77 17.92
CA GLN A 250 5.13 -0.68 17.84
C GLN A 250 3.71 -1.24 17.87
N LEU A 251 3.44 -2.30 17.09
CA LEU A 251 2.14 -2.98 17.07
C LEU A 251 1.79 -3.59 18.44
N THR A 252 2.77 -4.20 19.10
CA THR A 252 2.65 -4.78 20.45
C THR A 252 2.40 -3.69 21.50
N ALA A 253 2.98 -2.50 21.34
CA ALA A 253 2.69 -1.33 22.16
C ALA A 253 1.32 -0.66 21.86
N GLY A 254 0.50 -1.27 20.99
CA GLY A 254 -0.84 -0.78 20.64
C GLY A 254 -0.84 0.42 19.69
N LYS A 255 0.28 0.73 19.02
CA LYS A 255 0.32 1.79 17.99
C LYS A 255 -0.18 1.27 16.66
N HIS A 256 -0.84 2.13 15.90
CA HIS A 256 -1.23 1.81 14.53
C HIS A 256 -0.11 2.21 13.56
N VAL A 257 0.31 1.26 12.72
CA VAL A 257 1.51 1.38 11.86
C VAL A 257 1.11 1.34 10.39
N MET A 258 1.68 2.25 9.60
CA MET A 258 1.65 2.17 8.14
C MET A 258 3.04 1.82 7.59
N ILE A 259 3.12 0.94 6.59
CA ILE A 259 4.33 0.66 5.83
C ILE A 259 4.07 0.96 4.35
N ALA A 260 4.85 1.86 3.75
CA ALA A 260 4.84 2.13 2.32
C ALA A 260 6.11 1.54 1.68
N ALA A 261 5.98 0.52 0.83
CA ALA A 261 7.14 -0.16 0.26
C ALA A 261 6.83 -0.81 -1.11
N HIS A 262 7.48 -1.93 -1.43
CA HIS A 262 7.58 -2.49 -2.78
C HIS A 262 6.96 -3.88 -2.90
N GLY A 263 6.94 -4.39 -4.14
CA GLY A 263 6.30 -5.67 -4.45
C GLY A 263 6.97 -6.86 -3.78
N ASN A 264 8.30 -6.93 -3.67
CA ASN A 264 8.96 -8.05 -3.00
C ASN A 264 8.96 -7.88 -1.48
N SER A 265 9.41 -6.73 -0.95
CA SER A 265 9.53 -6.51 0.50
C SER A 265 8.19 -6.65 1.24
N LEU A 266 7.08 -6.17 0.67
CA LEU A 266 5.75 -6.38 1.27
C LEU A 266 5.27 -7.83 1.16
N ARG A 267 5.58 -8.54 0.07
CA ARG A 267 5.23 -9.98 -0.05
C ARG A 267 5.99 -10.82 0.97
N SER A 268 7.26 -10.51 1.24
CA SER A 268 8.03 -11.19 2.28
C SER A 268 7.46 -10.97 3.69
N ILE A 269 7.00 -9.75 4.00
CA ILE A 269 6.32 -9.47 5.27
C ILE A 269 4.98 -10.22 5.36
N ILE A 270 4.18 -10.26 4.28
CA ILE A 270 2.91 -11.00 4.25
C ILE A 270 3.15 -12.52 4.38
N MET A 271 4.16 -13.06 3.68
CA MET A 271 4.59 -14.45 3.82
C MET A 271 4.91 -14.83 5.27
N HIS A 272 5.61 -13.95 5.99
CA HIS A 272 5.89 -14.14 7.42
C HIS A 272 4.62 -14.10 8.28
N LEU A 273 3.72 -13.15 8.04
CA LEU A 273 2.48 -12.97 8.81
C LEU A 273 1.49 -14.13 8.63
N ASP A 274 1.24 -14.51 7.38
CA ASP A 274 0.28 -15.58 7.02
C ASP A 274 0.92 -16.99 7.06
N LYS A 275 2.22 -17.09 7.37
CA LYS A 275 3.02 -18.33 7.39
C LYS A 275 2.98 -19.09 6.06
N LEU A 276 3.02 -18.36 4.95
CA LEU A 276 2.95 -18.93 3.60
C LEU A 276 4.23 -19.69 3.24
N THR A 277 4.08 -20.75 2.45
CA THR A 277 5.19 -21.47 1.84
C THR A 277 5.86 -20.65 0.72
N SER A 278 7.07 -21.07 0.33
CA SER A 278 7.81 -20.47 -0.79
C SER A 278 7.05 -20.54 -2.12
N GLN A 279 6.16 -21.52 -2.32
CA GLN A 279 5.33 -21.61 -3.53
C GLN A 279 4.15 -20.63 -3.49
N GLU A 280 3.50 -20.48 -2.34
CA GLU A 280 2.35 -19.58 -2.18
C GLU A 280 2.74 -18.10 -2.36
N VAL A 281 3.88 -17.67 -1.81
CA VAL A 281 4.36 -16.27 -1.94
C VAL A 281 4.70 -15.87 -3.38
N ILE A 282 5.13 -16.83 -4.22
CA ILE A 282 5.43 -16.58 -5.65
C ILE A 282 4.16 -16.22 -6.41
N SER A 283 3.05 -16.89 -6.06
CA SER A 283 1.70 -16.68 -6.61
C SER A 283 1.02 -15.41 -6.11
N LEU A 284 1.42 -14.90 -4.95
CA LEU A 284 0.84 -13.70 -4.33
C LEU A 284 1.12 -12.45 -5.19
N GLU A 285 0.06 -11.85 -5.73
CA GLU A 285 0.13 -10.59 -6.48
C GLU A 285 -0.44 -9.41 -5.70
N LEU A 286 0.44 -8.56 -5.17
CA LEU A 286 0.08 -7.24 -4.64
C LEU A 286 -0.14 -6.28 -5.82
N SER A 287 -1.33 -6.31 -6.43
CA SER A 287 -1.58 -5.62 -7.69
C SER A 287 -1.55 -4.08 -7.56
N THR A 288 -0.79 -3.43 -8.45
CA THR A 288 -0.82 -1.96 -8.66
C THR A 288 -2.08 -1.50 -9.41
N LEU A 289 -3.07 -2.37 -9.57
CA LEU A 289 -4.18 -2.13 -10.51
C LEU A 289 -5.57 -2.29 -9.89
N ASN A 290 -5.69 -2.64 -8.60
CA ASN A 290 -6.95 -2.39 -7.83
C ASN A 290 -6.87 -2.63 -6.31
N ARG A 291 -5.77 -3.11 -5.71
CA ARG A 291 -5.66 -3.37 -4.26
C ARG A 291 -4.34 -2.85 -3.67
N HIS A 292 -4.22 -1.52 -3.61
CA HIS A 292 -3.01 -0.82 -3.16
C HIS A 292 -2.74 -0.84 -1.65
N SER A 293 -3.76 -1.10 -0.83
CA SER A 293 -3.69 -1.00 0.63
C SER A 293 -4.29 -2.24 1.29
N TYR A 294 -3.52 -2.88 2.16
CA TYR A 294 -3.95 -3.99 3.02
C TYR A 294 -4.02 -3.48 4.45
N ALA A 295 -5.16 -3.62 5.12
CA ALA A 295 -5.32 -3.30 6.53
C ALA A 295 -5.54 -4.59 7.31
N LEU A 296 -4.63 -4.90 8.23
CA LEU A 296 -4.71 -6.04 9.13
C LEU A 296 -4.98 -5.53 10.55
N HIS A 297 -5.99 -6.10 11.21
CA HIS A 297 -6.21 -5.87 12.64
C HIS A 297 -5.31 -6.79 13.44
N PHE A 298 -4.38 -6.22 14.20
CA PHE A 298 -3.50 -6.95 15.10
C PHE A 298 -4.15 -7.02 16.48
N GLN A 299 -4.85 -8.12 16.75
CA GLN A 299 -5.26 -8.50 18.09
C GLN A 299 -4.13 -9.31 18.73
N GLY A 300 -3.31 -8.65 19.54
CA GLY A 300 -2.03 -9.18 20.01
C GLY A 300 -2.08 -10.62 20.52
N ARG A 301 -1.40 -11.51 19.80
CA ARG A 301 -1.05 -12.88 20.21
C ARG A 301 0.38 -13.18 19.80
N GLU A 302 0.99 -14.08 20.55
CA GLU A 302 2.44 -14.28 20.64
C GLU A 302 3.11 -14.51 19.29
N VAL A 303 4.07 -13.64 18.97
CA VAL A 303 5.01 -13.82 17.87
C VAL A 303 6.18 -14.64 18.41
N TYR A 304 6.16 -15.94 18.11
CA TYR A 304 7.32 -16.83 18.21
C TYR A 304 8.12 -16.72 16.89
#